data_AF-G5HJZ9-F1
#
_entry.id   AF-G5HJZ9-F1
#
_cell.length_a   1.000
_cell.length_b   1.000
_cell.length_c   1.000
_cell.angle_alpha   90.00
_cell.angle_beta   90.00
_cell.angle_gamma   90.00
#
_symmetry.space_group_name_H-M   'P 1'
#
loop_
_entity.id
_entity.type
_entity.pdbx_description
1 polymer ?
#
loop_
_entity_poly.entity_id
_entity_poly.type
_entity_poly.pdbx_seq_one_letter_code
_entity_poly.pdbx_strand_id
1 'polypeptide(L)'
;MNKTYIMLKDIPVLEIEDYRCKILNYELLPVSLRYPDVNYDDVMHGWTENRTMNIGRTNAKKLLAGFRISQSNPYMIARLFHFTSLSDCYWMKDVEETYTWEQVSLFENPLEKAVTSTALLGANRTFHTLAQRIHTPEFTAQGMAAKAWIRETDGLYLYKVGKKELPASRILDALNIPHVSYVEAEKSRLEEIADQDYIDKIYKSGEKIVKCRIISSEEIALVPWEDFQVYCSYHDKNEYDMVKGMDAANYYKMQIADYVLGNEDRHGANFGFFMNNKSGQLMGLYPLMDHDHAFSEDKDIPSQTSEQDELLQQAAYEAINHVEVSFDHVLGMKKPEDLDDKQWKAVLWRCRELHQKMGMEHQGVIEIH
;
A
#
# COMPACT_ATOMS: atom_id res chain seq x y z
N MET A 1 24.64 27.70 -0.73
CA MET A 1 24.64 26.45 0.05
C MET A 1 23.38 25.73 -0.34
N ASN A 2 23.47 24.50 -0.85
CA ASN A 2 22.28 23.72 -1.16
C ASN A 2 21.84 23.05 0.13
N LYS A 3 20.96 23.74 0.86
CA LYS A 3 20.40 23.26 2.12
C LYS A 3 18.95 22.86 1.90
N THR A 4 18.63 21.64 2.31
CA THR A 4 17.32 21.02 2.13
C THR A 4 16.91 20.36 3.44
N TYR A 5 15.61 20.32 3.72
CA TYR A 5 15.06 19.66 4.89
C TYR A 5 14.12 18.52 4.48
N ILE A 6 14.17 17.43 5.23
CA ILE A 6 13.00 16.55 5.37
C ILE A 6 12.12 17.15 6.46
N MET A 7 10.86 17.32 6.14
CA MET A 7 9.84 17.92 6.98
C MET A 7 8.79 16.86 7.32
N LEU A 8 8.29 16.84 8.55
CA LEU A 8 7.05 16.17 8.94
C LEU A 8 6.02 17.26 9.21
N LYS A 9 5.05 17.44 8.32
CA LYS A 9 4.24 18.66 8.27
C LYS A 9 5.14 19.91 8.30
N ASP A 10 4.93 20.85 9.21
CA ASP A 10 5.76 22.06 9.33
C ASP A 10 7.00 21.89 10.23
N ILE A 11 7.28 20.67 10.70
CA ILE A 11 8.40 20.40 11.61
C ILE A 11 9.59 19.87 10.81
N PRO A 12 10.75 20.55 10.78
CA PRO A 12 11.96 19.99 10.17
C PRO A 12 12.51 18.84 11.03
N VAL A 13 12.72 17.67 10.41
CA VAL A 13 13.16 16.45 11.12
C VAL A 13 14.58 16.02 10.74
N LEU A 14 15.00 16.30 9.50
CA LEU A 14 16.36 16.10 9.01
C LEU A 14 16.81 17.30 8.19
N GLU A 15 18.04 17.73 8.39
CA GLU A 15 18.73 18.73 7.57
C GLU A 15 19.77 18.05 6.69
N ILE A 16 19.85 18.47 5.42
CA ILE A 16 20.83 18.02 4.45
C ILE A 16 21.56 19.25 3.91
N GLU A 17 22.86 19.33 4.14
CA GLU A 17 23.71 20.42 3.67
C GLU A 17 25.04 19.86 3.15
N ASP A 18 25.39 20.17 1.90
CA ASP A 18 26.62 19.71 1.25
C ASP A 18 26.88 18.19 1.44
N TYR A 19 25.84 17.38 1.18
CA TYR A 19 25.84 15.92 1.33
C TYR A 19 26.02 15.40 2.76
N ARG A 20 25.83 16.25 3.77
CA ARG A 20 25.85 15.86 5.18
C ARG A 20 24.46 15.94 5.76
N CYS A 21 24.09 14.89 6.49
CA CYS A 21 22.83 14.82 7.20
C CYS A 21 23.02 15.24 8.66
N LYS A 22 22.07 16.02 9.17
CA LYS A 22 21.97 16.39 10.57
C LYS A 22 20.56 16.12 11.06
N ILE A 23 20.44 15.19 12.00
CA ILE A 23 19.17 14.86 12.65
C ILE A 23 18.71 16.05 13.48
N LEU A 24 17.50 16.53 13.22
CA LEU A 24 16.87 17.63 13.96
C LEU A 24 15.84 17.10 14.96
N ASN A 25 15.14 16.02 14.62
CA ASN A 25 14.20 15.35 15.50
C ASN A 25 14.16 13.84 15.20
N TYR A 26 14.88 13.07 16.01
CA TYR A 26 15.04 11.62 15.83
C TYR A 26 13.72 10.85 15.86
N GLU A 27 12.86 11.11 16.85
CA GLU A 27 11.59 10.39 17.03
C GLU A 27 10.61 10.62 15.88
N LEU A 28 10.75 11.77 15.19
CA LEU A 28 9.90 12.15 14.06
C LEU A 28 10.58 11.91 12.71
N LEU A 29 11.74 11.26 12.62
CA LEU A 29 12.28 10.87 11.32
C LEU A 29 11.38 9.83 10.65
N PRO A 30 11.41 9.71 9.30
CA PRO A 30 10.93 8.51 8.62
C PRO A 30 11.54 7.26 9.26
N VAL A 31 10.76 6.19 9.42
CA VAL A 31 11.17 5.01 10.20
C VAL A 31 12.46 4.38 9.67
N SER A 32 12.59 4.28 8.35
CA SER A 32 13.81 3.79 7.68
C SER A 32 15.04 4.68 7.85
N LEU A 33 14.91 5.89 8.41
CA LEU A 33 16.01 6.82 8.67
C LEU A 33 16.29 7.00 10.17
N ARG A 34 15.58 6.28 11.06
CA ARG A 34 15.72 6.41 12.53
C ARG A 34 16.93 5.64 13.05
N TYR A 35 18.13 6.14 12.80
CA TYR A 35 19.36 5.68 13.44
C TYR A 35 20.41 6.81 13.45
N PRO A 36 21.39 6.77 14.37
CA PRO A 36 22.25 7.93 14.64
C PRO A 36 23.11 8.39 13.45
N ASP A 37 23.52 7.46 12.60
CA ASP A 37 24.50 7.70 11.53
C ASP A 37 23.87 7.83 10.13
N VAL A 38 22.59 8.23 10.07
CA VAL A 38 21.90 8.48 8.79
C VAL A 38 22.71 9.46 7.92
N ASN A 39 22.89 9.10 6.66
CA ASN A 39 23.70 9.84 5.70
C ASN A 39 22.89 10.19 4.43
N TYR A 40 23.55 10.90 3.51
CA TYR A 40 22.92 11.41 2.31
C TYR A 40 22.40 10.30 1.38
N ASP A 41 23.13 9.19 1.26
CA ASP A 41 22.74 8.08 0.41
C ASP A 41 21.52 7.35 0.97
N ASP A 42 21.39 7.24 2.30
CA ASP A 42 20.19 6.67 2.93
C ASP A 42 18.92 7.47 2.59
N VAL A 43 19.06 8.79 2.47
CA VAL A 43 17.97 9.66 2.06
C VAL A 43 17.71 9.53 0.56
N MET A 44 18.73 9.75 -0.26
CA MET A 44 18.56 9.92 -1.71
C MET A 44 18.45 8.60 -2.49
N HIS A 45 19.08 7.55 -1.99
CA HIS A 45 19.08 6.20 -2.55
C HIS A 45 18.31 5.17 -1.72
N GLY A 46 17.68 5.62 -0.62
CA GLY A 46 16.73 4.83 0.16
C GLY A 46 15.35 5.49 0.19
N TRP A 47 15.18 6.44 1.11
CA TRP A 47 13.87 7.02 1.43
C TRP A 47 13.19 7.70 0.22
N THR A 48 13.92 8.43 -0.62
CA THR A 48 13.31 9.10 -1.78
C THR A 48 12.97 8.13 -2.92
N GLU A 49 13.75 7.06 -3.14
CA GLU A 49 13.50 6.12 -4.23
C GLU A 49 12.19 5.36 -4.02
N ASN A 50 11.91 4.95 -2.78
CA ASN A 50 10.66 4.31 -2.35
C ASN A 50 9.42 5.22 -2.48
N ARG A 51 9.61 6.51 -2.80
CA ARG A 51 8.53 7.49 -3.03
C ARG A 51 8.34 7.84 -4.49
N THR A 52 9.09 7.22 -5.40
CA THR A 52 8.93 7.48 -6.83
C THR A 52 7.99 6.47 -7.48
N MET A 53 7.12 6.94 -8.37
CA MET A 53 6.27 6.09 -9.20
C MET A 53 7.15 5.17 -10.07
N ASN A 54 6.84 3.88 -10.05
CA ASN A 54 7.48 2.90 -10.91
C ASN A 54 7.19 3.21 -12.41
N ILE A 55 8.24 3.28 -13.24
CA ILE A 55 8.12 3.55 -14.69
C ILE A 55 7.37 2.44 -15.46
N GLY A 56 7.34 1.23 -14.89
CA GLY A 56 6.58 0.10 -15.37
C GLY A 56 5.08 0.18 -15.08
N ARG A 57 4.64 1.11 -14.23
CA ARG A 57 3.22 1.33 -13.94
C ARG A 57 2.45 1.65 -15.22
N THR A 58 1.25 1.09 -15.32
CA THR A 58 0.35 1.34 -16.44
C THR A 58 0.06 2.84 -16.54
N ASN A 59 0.18 3.40 -17.76
CA ASN A 59 0.08 4.82 -18.08
C ASN A 59 1.20 5.76 -17.57
N ALA A 60 2.25 5.26 -16.88
CA ALA A 60 3.36 6.09 -16.40
C ALA A 60 3.97 6.97 -17.51
N LYS A 61 4.28 6.39 -18.68
CA LYS A 61 4.83 7.15 -19.83
C LYS A 61 3.90 8.26 -20.34
N LYS A 62 2.58 8.07 -20.26
CA LYS A 62 1.60 9.09 -20.66
C LYS A 62 1.55 10.23 -19.64
N LEU A 63 1.64 9.91 -18.35
CA LEU A 63 1.75 10.92 -17.30
C LEU A 63 2.99 11.80 -17.53
N LEU A 64 4.15 11.17 -17.70
CA LEU A 64 5.41 11.86 -17.99
C LEU A 64 5.33 12.75 -19.23
N ALA A 65 4.78 12.22 -20.33
CA ALA A 65 4.58 12.96 -21.56
C ALA A 65 3.65 14.16 -21.38
N GLY A 66 2.57 14.01 -20.59
CA GLY A 66 1.64 15.09 -20.31
C GLY A 66 2.28 16.25 -19.56
N PHE A 67 3.23 15.99 -18.65
CA PHE A 67 4.00 17.02 -17.95
C PHE A 67 5.20 17.53 -18.78
N ARG A 68 5.44 16.94 -19.96
CA ARG A 68 6.63 17.20 -20.80
C ARG A 68 7.94 16.95 -20.06
N ILE A 69 7.94 15.97 -19.14
CA ILE A 69 9.12 15.61 -18.37
C ILE A 69 9.83 14.42 -19.05
N SER A 70 11.15 14.50 -19.12
CA SER A 70 11.96 13.39 -19.61
C SER A 70 11.79 12.15 -18.74
N GLN A 71 11.72 10.98 -19.36
CA GLN A 71 11.69 9.70 -18.65
C GLN A 71 13.02 9.39 -17.93
N SER A 72 14.07 10.17 -18.17
CA SER A 72 15.42 9.91 -17.70
C SER A 72 15.69 10.34 -16.25
N ASN A 73 14.75 10.98 -15.54
CA ASN A 73 14.97 11.41 -14.16
C ASN A 73 13.69 11.41 -13.29
N PRO A 74 13.24 10.24 -12.80
CA PRO A 74 12.10 10.11 -11.89
C PRO A 74 12.26 10.90 -10.58
N TYR A 75 13.48 10.99 -10.05
CA TYR A 75 13.80 11.77 -8.86
C TYR A 75 13.45 13.26 -9.02
N MET A 76 13.79 13.85 -10.17
CA MET A 76 13.43 15.25 -10.44
C MET A 76 11.92 15.46 -10.38
N ILE A 77 11.13 14.48 -10.80
CA ILE A 77 9.67 14.60 -10.81
C ILE A 77 9.15 14.62 -9.38
N ALA A 78 9.53 13.63 -8.57
CA ALA A 78 9.11 13.57 -7.19
C ALA A 78 9.58 14.81 -6.41
N ARG A 79 10.79 15.33 -6.71
CA ARG A 79 11.27 16.59 -6.16
C ARG A 79 10.43 17.81 -6.56
N LEU A 80 9.91 17.88 -7.80
CA LEU A 80 9.01 18.96 -8.23
C LEU A 80 7.69 18.98 -7.44
N PHE A 81 7.28 17.85 -6.86
CA PHE A 81 6.11 17.71 -6.00
C PHE A 81 6.49 17.51 -4.52
N HIS A 82 7.71 17.92 -4.14
CA HIS A 82 8.23 17.87 -2.77
C HIS A 82 8.21 16.48 -2.12
N PHE A 83 8.20 15.40 -2.90
CA PHE A 83 8.05 14.02 -2.42
C PHE A 83 6.81 13.79 -1.55
N THR A 84 5.79 14.64 -1.69
CA THR A 84 4.53 14.48 -0.96
C THR A 84 3.83 13.20 -1.39
N SER A 85 3.29 12.46 -0.43
CA SER A 85 2.55 11.22 -0.66
C SER A 85 1.22 11.27 0.08
N LEU A 86 0.36 10.28 -0.21
CA LEU A 86 -0.81 10.02 0.61
C LEU A 86 -0.57 8.91 1.64
N SER A 87 0.63 8.32 1.71
CA SER A 87 0.96 7.34 2.74
C SER A 87 1.32 8.02 4.07
N ASP A 88 1.83 9.25 4.05
CA ASP A 88 2.35 9.93 5.24
C ASP A 88 2.38 11.46 5.06
N CYS A 89 2.92 12.17 6.06
CA CYS A 89 3.04 13.62 6.06
C CYS A 89 4.47 14.15 5.87
N TYR A 90 5.36 13.32 5.33
CA TYR A 90 6.71 13.73 5.05
C TYR A 90 6.83 14.38 3.68
N TRP A 91 7.67 15.41 3.60
CA TRP A 91 8.00 16.10 2.35
C TRP A 91 9.39 16.69 2.44
N MET A 92 9.97 17.02 1.28
CA MET A 92 11.31 17.60 1.19
C MET A 92 11.23 19.02 0.63
N LYS A 93 11.91 19.98 1.25
CA LYS A 93 11.94 21.37 0.78
C LYS A 93 13.31 22.01 0.90
N ASP A 94 13.64 22.89 -0.04
CA ASP A 94 14.85 23.71 0.01
C ASP A 94 14.68 24.85 1.03
N VAL A 95 15.78 25.30 1.64
CA VAL A 95 15.75 26.32 2.72
C VAL A 95 15.09 27.64 2.31
N GLU A 96 15.19 27.99 1.03
CA GLU A 96 14.61 29.22 0.47
C GLU A 96 13.09 29.12 0.24
N GLU A 97 12.52 27.91 0.33
CA GLU A 97 11.09 27.69 0.11
C GLU A 97 10.27 28.05 1.37
N THR A 98 9.34 28.99 1.19
CA THR A 98 8.41 29.42 2.24
C THR A 98 7.13 28.59 2.29
N TYR A 99 7.09 27.45 1.59
CA TYR A 99 5.93 26.57 1.62
C TYR A 99 5.67 26.04 3.04
N THR A 100 4.39 25.88 3.37
CA THR A 100 3.88 25.21 4.56
C THR A 100 3.24 23.88 4.18
N TRP A 101 3.05 23.00 5.16
CA TRP A 101 2.35 21.74 4.96
C TRP A 101 0.95 21.94 4.37
N GLU A 102 0.19 22.91 4.87
CA GLU A 102 -1.14 23.28 4.34
C GLU A 102 -1.12 23.52 2.83
N GLN A 103 -0.03 24.10 2.30
CA GLN A 103 0.08 24.45 0.88
C GLN A 103 0.47 23.27 -0.01
N VAL A 104 1.12 22.24 0.53
CA VAL A 104 1.62 21.09 -0.24
C VAL A 104 0.87 19.79 0.05
N SER A 105 0.12 19.73 1.15
CA SER A 105 -0.61 18.54 1.60
C SER A 105 -1.55 18.00 0.51
N LEU A 106 -1.43 16.72 0.21
CA LEU A 106 -2.32 16.03 -0.73
C LEU A 106 -3.64 15.62 -0.06
N PHE A 107 -3.72 15.65 1.28
CA PHE A 107 -4.92 15.29 2.03
C PHE A 107 -6.02 16.34 1.91
N GLU A 108 -5.67 17.63 1.93
CA GLU A 108 -6.64 18.74 1.92
C GLU A 108 -6.78 19.40 0.53
N ASN A 109 -5.69 19.48 -0.24
CA ASN A 109 -5.70 20.25 -1.48
C ASN A 109 -6.46 19.56 -2.64
N PRO A 110 -7.06 20.33 -3.57
CA PRO A 110 -7.70 19.78 -4.77
C PRO A 110 -6.71 19.04 -5.66
N LEU A 111 -7.09 17.84 -6.13
CA LEU A 111 -6.26 17.04 -7.04
C LEU A 111 -6.56 17.35 -8.50
N GLU A 112 -5.51 17.34 -9.34
CA GLU A 112 -5.66 17.64 -10.76
C GLU A 112 -6.39 16.52 -11.52
N LYS A 113 -7.60 16.83 -11.99
CA LYS A 113 -8.50 15.89 -12.66
C LYS A 113 -7.92 15.37 -13.98
N ALA A 114 -7.22 16.22 -14.74
CA ALA A 114 -6.59 15.79 -15.98
C ALA A 114 -5.52 14.71 -15.73
N VAL A 115 -4.74 14.85 -14.66
CA VAL A 115 -3.69 13.89 -14.27
C VAL A 115 -4.33 12.58 -13.82
N THR A 116 -5.37 12.65 -13.00
CA THR A 116 -6.19 11.50 -12.56
C THR A 116 -6.71 10.69 -13.75
N SER A 117 -7.29 11.37 -14.75
CA SER A 117 -7.82 10.78 -15.98
C SER A 117 -6.74 10.03 -16.77
N THR A 118 -5.54 10.61 -16.90
CA THR A 118 -4.41 9.96 -17.56
C THR A 118 -3.88 8.77 -16.76
N ALA A 119 -3.76 8.89 -15.44
CA ALA A 119 -3.20 7.85 -14.57
C ALA A 119 -4.08 6.58 -14.57
N LEU A 120 -5.39 6.74 -14.38
CA LEU A 120 -6.33 5.63 -14.29
C LEU A 120 -6.74 5.08 -15.67
N LEU A 121 -7.11 5.96 -16.60
CA LEU A 121 -7.80 5.58 -17.84
C LEU A 121 -6.91 5.69 -19.08
N GLY A 122 -5.72 6.27 -18.94
CA GLY A 122 -4.78 6.42 -20.04
C GLY A 122 -5.19 7.47 -21.07
N ALA A 123 -6.02 8.44 -20.69
CA ALA A 123 -6.37 9.57 -21.54
C ALA A 123 -5.13 10.41 -21.86
N ASN A 124 -4.94 10.79 -23.12
CA ASN A 124 -3.84 11.67 -23.50
C ASN A 124 -4.21 13.13 -23.17
N ARG A 125 -3.51 13.72 -22.21
CA ARG A 125 -3.71 15.11 -21.78
C ARG A 125 -2.35 15.80 -21.70
N THR A 126 -2.33 17.11 -21.92
CA THR A 126 -1.16 17.96 -21.58
C THR A 126 -1.48 18.66 -20.28
N PHE A 127 -0.52 18.69 -19.36
CA PHE A 127 -0.64 19.36 -18.08
C PHE A 127 0.18 20.64 -18.12
N HIS A 128 -0.37 21.74 -17.61
CA HIS A 128 0.34 23.01 -17.55
C HIS A 128 1.23 23.00 -16.31
N THR A 129 2.54 22.84 -16.49
CA THR A 129 3.49 22.59 -15.41
C THR A 129 3.84 23.86 -14.62
N LEU A 130 3.88 23.70 -13.29
CA LEU A 130 4.63 24.49 -12.31
C LEU A 130 4.18 25.93 -11.96
N ALA A 131 3.50 26.67 -12.83
CA ALA A 131 3.02 28.02 -12.46
C ALA A 131 1.77 28.03 -11.56
N GLN A 132 1.08 26.89 -11.40
CA GLN A 132 -0.33 26.85 -10.93
C GLN A 132 -0.64 25.93 -9.74
N ARG A 133 0.34 25.47 -8.94
CA ARG A 133 0.07 24.63 -7.76
C ARG A 133 -0.68 23.33 -8.13
N ILE A 134 -0.11 22.51 -9.01
CA ILE A 134 -0.67 21.18 -9.28
C ILE A 134 -0.37 20.27 -8.10
N HIS A 135 -1.41 19.80 -7.43
CA HIS A 135 -1.32 18.71 -6.46
C HIS A 135 -1.69 17.40 -7.14
N THR A 136 -0.79 16.43 -7.08
CA THR A 136 -1.08 15.09 -7.57
C THR A 136 -0.27 14.04 -6.81
N PRO A 137 -0.93 13.01 -6.24
CA PRO A 137 -0.27 11.86 -5.63
C PRO A 137 0.25 10.86 -6.67
N GLU A 138 -0.02 11.06 -7.96
CA GLU A 138 0.19 10.01 -8.96
C GLU A 138 1.66 9.67 -9.19
N PHE A 139 2.57 10.59 -8.86
CA PHE A 139 4.01 10.37 -8.93
C PHE A 139 4.62 9.70 -7.71
N THR A 140 3.84 9.54 -6.64
CA THR A 140 4.27 8.87 -5.40
C THR A 140 3.39 7.67 -5.05
N ALA A 141 2.30 7.45 -5.79
CA ALA A 141 1.48 6.25 -5.71
C ALA A 141 2.22 5.02 -6.29
N GLN A 142 2.48 4.05 -5.40
CA GLN A 142 3.22 2.82 -5.69
C GLN A 142 2.39 1.77 -6.44
N GLY A 143 3.07 0.77 -7.01
CA GLY A 143 2.49 -0.39 -7.69
C GLY A 143 2.27 -0.23 -9.21
N MET A 144 1.90 -1.34 -9.87
CA MET A 144 1.95 -1.47 -11.34
C MET A 144 0.61 -1.22 -12.05
N ALA A 145 -0.51 -1.50 -11.38
CA ALA A 145 -1.84 -1.33 -11.93
C ALA A 145 -2.14 0.14 -12.29
N ALA A 146 -3.02 0.34 -13.27
CA ALA A 146 -3.57 1.67 -13.52
C ALA A 146 -4.43 2.07 -12.33
N LYS A 147 -4.05 3.16 -11.68
CA LYS A 147 -4.70 3.65 -10.46
C LYS A 147 -4.67 5.18 -10.43
N ALA A 148 -5.57 5.80 -9.68
CA ALA A 148 -5.53 7.22 -9.38
C ALA A 148 -6.31 7.55 -8.11
N TRP A 149 -5.91 8.60 -7.41
CA TRP A 149 -6.64 9.12 -6.25
C TRP A 149 -7.67 10.16 -6.66
N ILE A 150 -8.89 10.01 -6.15
CA ILE A 150 -10.03 10.84 -6.50
C ILE A 150 -10.70 11.33 -5.24
N ARG A 151 -10.92 12.64 -5.16
CA ARG A 151 -11.65 13.27 -4.07
C ARG A 151 -13.15 13.18 -4.32
N GLU A 152 -13.86 12.51 -3.42
CA GLU A 152 -15.31 12.43 -3.37
C GLU A 152 -15.83 13.35 -2.26
N THR A 153 -17.16 13.49 -2.15
CA THR A 153 -17.78 14.41 -1.18
C THR A 153 -17.53 14.01 0.26
N ASP A 154 -17.31 12.73 0.50
CA ASP A 154 -17.16 12.15 1.83
C ASP A 154 -15.71 11.75 2.14
N GLY A 155 -14.76 11.86 1.20
CA GLY A 155 -13.36 11.50 1.45
C GLY A 155 -12.54 11.27 0.18
N LEU A 156 -11.31 10.80 0.37
CA LEU A 156 -10.39 10.48 -0.71
C LEU A 156 -10.38 8.97 -0.98
N TYR A 157 -10.44 8.59 -2.26
CA TYR A 157 -10.55 7.21 -2.70
C TYR A 157 -9.47 6.87 -3.72
N LEU A 158 -8.88 5.68 -3.60
CA LEU A 158 -8.02 5.11 -4.62
C LEU A 158 -8.89 4.35 -5.61
N TYR A 159 -8.94 4.80 -6.85
CA TYR A 159 -9.52 4.07 -7.97
C TYR A 159 -8.43 3.22 -8.62
N LYS A 160 -8.70 1.95 -8.90
CA LYS A 160 -7.74 0.99 -9.43
C LYS A 160 -8.41 0.09 -10.47
N VAL A 161 -7.72 -0.19 -11.58
CA VAL A 161 -8.12 -1.28 -12.49
C VAL A 161 -7.65 -2.59 -11.88
N GLY A 162 -8.59 -3.46 -11.52
CA GLY A 162 -8.29 -4.75 -10.90
C GLY A 162 -9.52 -5.39 -10.28
N LYS A 163 -10.21 -6.24 -11.04
CA LYS A 163 -11.46 -6.89 -10.58
C LYS A 163 -11.26 -7.84 -9.39
N LYS A 164 -10.06 -8.41 -9.22
CA LYS A 164 -9.74 -9.41 -8.18
C LYS A 164 -9.85 -8.86 -6.75
N GLU A 165 -9.76 -7.54 -6.58
CA GLU A 165 -9.96 -6.92 -5.27
C GLU A 165 -11.39 -7.16 -4.73
N LEU A 166 -12.40 -7.26 -5.60
CA LEU A 166 -13.80 -7.47 -5.21
C LEU A 166 -14.04 -8.84 -4.53
N PRO A 167 -13.68 -9.98 -5.15
CA PRO A 167 -13.80 -11.27 -4.49
C PRO A 167 -12.88 -11.39 -3.27
N ALA A 168 -11.68 -10.81 -3.29
CA ALA A 168 -10.78 -10.83 -2.14
C ALA A 168 -11.41 -10.14 -0.93
N SER A 169 -11.94 -8.92 -1.12
CA SER A 169 -12.64 -8.18 -0.07
C SER A 169 -13.82 -8.98 0.51
N ARG A 170 -14.66 -9.57 -0.36
CA ARG A 170 -15.79 -10.39 0.08
C ARG A 170 -15.39 -11.64 0.88
N ILE A 171 -14.27 -12.27 0.53
CA ILE A 171 -13.77 -13.45 1.24
C ILE A 171 -13.19 -13.03 2.59
N LEU A 172 -12.41 -11.95 2.64
CA LEU A 172 -11.83 -11.43 3.88
C LEU A 172 -12.90 -10.90 4.85
N ASP A 173 -13.98 -10.29 4.34
CA ASP A 173 -15.19 -9.97 5.12
C ASP A 173 -15.78 -11.22 5.77
N ALA A 174 -15.93 -12.31 5.01
CA ALA A 174 -16.47 -13.57 5.51
C ALA A 174 -15.53 -14.26 6.52
N LEU A 175 -14.22 -14.01 6.46
CA LEU A 175 -13.23 -14.46 7.45
C LEU A 175 -13.12 -13.53 8.66
N ASN A 176 -13.76 -12.37 8.64
CA ASN A 176 -13.58 -11.30 9.63
C ASN A 176 -12.10 -10.90 9.83
N ILE A 177 -11.35 -10.84 8.72
CA ILE A 177 -9.95 -10.39 8.70
C ILE A 177 -9.90 -8.91 8.30
N PRO A 178 -9.27 -8.03 9.09
CA PRO A 178 -9.15 -6.62 8.76
C PRO A 178 -8.46 -6.41 7.42
N HIS A 179 -9.17 -5.75 6.50
CA HIS A 179 -8.67 -5.43 5.18
C HIS A 179 -9.26 -4.12 4.68
N VAL A 180 -8.63 -3.53 3.67
CA VAL A 180 -9.17 -2.39 2.93
C VAL A 180 -10.30 -2.89 2.04
N SER A 181 -11.53 -2.45 2.31
CA SER A 181 -12.70 -2.85 1.54
C SER A 181 -12.70 -2.20 0.15
N TYR A 182 -12.87 -3.03 -0.87
CA TYR A 182 -12.99 -2.59 -2.26
C TYR A 182 -14.41 -2.78 -2.77
N VAL A 183 -14.91 -1.78 -3.48
CA VAL A 183 -16.20 -1.83 -4.19
C VAL A 183 -16.00 -1.47 -5.65
N GLU A 184 -16.92 -1.88 -6.51
CA GLU A 184 -16.88 -1.47 -7.92
C GLU A 184 -17.21 0.02 -8.03
N ALA A 185 -16.42 0.76 -8.81
CA ALA A 185 -16.61 2.19 -9.00
C ALA A 185 -17.91 2.47 -9.78
N GLU A 186 -18.65 3.50 -9.37
CA GLU A 186 -19.90 3.84 -10.03
C GLU A 186 -19.63 4.45 -11.41
N LYS A 187 -20.37 3.99 -12.42
CA LYS A 187 -20.19 4.44 -13.80
C LYS A 187 -20.30 5.96 -13.96
N SER A 188 -21.27 6.59 -13.29
CA SER A 188 -21.46 8.04 -13.32
C SER A 188 -20.24 8.80 -12.81
N ARG A 189 -19.52 8.28 -11.82
CA ARG A 189 -18.28 8.89 -11.31
C ARG A 189 -17.15 8.78 -12.33
N LEU A 190 -17.05 7.64 -13.01
CA LEU A 190 -16.05 7.44 -14.07
C LEU A 190 -16.28 8.38 -15.27
N GLU A 191 -17.54 8.57 -15.66
CA GLU A 191 -17.96 9.48 -16.74
C GLU A 191 -17.61 10.95 -16.45
N GLU A 192 -17.48 11.34 -15.18
CA GLU A 192 -16.98 12.66 -14.84
C GLU A 192 -15.49 12.81 -15.21
N ILE A 193 -14.68 11.74 -15.15
CA ILE A 193 -13.21 11.79 -15.19
C ILE A 193 -12.65 11.64 -16.61
N ALA A 194 -13.31 10.84 -17.47
CA ALA A 194 -12.92 10.72 -18.87
C ALA A 194 -14.10 10.33 -19.77
N ASP A 195 -13.85 10.44 -21.08
CA ASP A 195 -14.80 10.05 -22.11
C ASP A 195 -15.12 8.54 -22.03
N GLN A 196 -16.37 8.20 -22.37
CA GLN A 196 -16.92 6.84 -22.27
C GLN A 196 -16.04 5.78 -22.96
N ASP A 197 -15.39 6.12 -24.07
CA ASP A 197 -14.55 5.20 -24.83
C ASP A 197 -13.39 4.62 -24.02
N TYR A 198 -12.80 5.41 -23.11
CA TYR A 198 -11.72 4.93 -22.24
C TYR A 198 -12.22 3.96 -21.18
N ILE A 199 -13.40 4.25 -20.62
CA ILE A 199 -14.05 3.43 -19.60
C ILE A 199 -14.46 2.08 -20.23
N ASP A 200 -15.17 2.14 -21.36
CA ASP A 200 -15.62 0.98 -22.11
C ASP A 200 -14.49 0.03 -22.47
N LYS A 201 -13.30 0.56 -22.80
CA LYS A 201 -12.15 -0.26 -23.15
C LYS A 201 -11.72 -1.18 -22.00
N ILE A 202 -11.77 -0.71 -20.76
CA ILE A 202 -11.41 -1.50 -19.57
C ILE A 202 -12.44 -2.59 -19.33
N TYR A 203 -13.74 -2.24 -19.35
CA TYR A 203 -14.80 -3.23 -19.17
C TYR A 203 -14.84 -4.28 -20.29
N LYS A 204 -14.57 -3.88 -21.54
CA LYS A 204 -14.50 -4.81 -22.69
C LYS A 204 -13.31 -5.78 -22.60
N SER A 205 -12.25 -5.47 -21.86
CA SER A 205 -11.17 -6.44 -21.60
C SER A 205 -11.52 -7.42 -20.48
N GLY A 206 -12.72 -7.32 -19.89
CA GLY A 206 -13.13 -8.15 -18.77
C GLY A 206 -12.50 -7.73 -17.44
N GLU A 207 -11.94 -6.52 -17.35
CA GLU A 207 -11.50 -5.90 -16.11
C GLU A 207 -12.58 -4.97 -15.54
N LYS A 208 -12.42 -4.61 -14.27
CA LYS A 208 -13.29 -3.65 -13.58
C LYS A 208 -12.46 -2.55 -12.95
N ILE A 209 -13.08 -1.38 -12.78
CA ILE A 209 -12.52 -0.31 -11.97
C ILE A 209 -13.12 -0.44 -10.58
N VAL A 210 -12.27 -0.65 -9.60
CA VAL A 210 -12.63 -0.74 -8.19
C VAL A 210 -12.17 0.52 -7.47
N LYS A 211 -12.78 0.81 -6.32
CA LYS A 211 -12.35 1.88 -5.44
C LYS A 211 -12.30 1.44 -3.98
N CYS A 212 -11.35 2.00 -3.24
CA CYS A 212 -11.29 1.91 -1.79
C CYS A 212 -11.02 3.28 -1.18
N ARG A 213 -11.44 3.47 0.07
CA ARG A 213 -11.20 4.71 0.81
C ARG A 213 -9.76 4.72 1.34
N ILE A 214 -9.12 5.89 1.38
CA ILE A 214 -7.83 6.07 2.03
C ILE A 214 -7.88 5.65 3.51
N ILE A 215 -6.81 5.01 4.00
CA ILE A 215 -6.66 4.57 5.39
C ILE A 215 -5.67 5.39 6.21
N SER A 216 -4.87 6.23 5.55
CA SER A 216 -4.00 7.24 6.15
C SER A 216 -4.72 8.59 6.27
N SER A 217 -4.14 9.46 7.10
CA SER A 217 -4.59 10.84 7.30
C SER A 217 -3.42 11.73 7.72
N GLU A 218 -3.71 13.00 8.02
CA GLU A 218 -2.68 13.87 8.58
C GLU A 218 -2.24 13.42 10.00
N GLU A 219 -3.04 12.62 10.70
CA GLU A 219 -2.75 12.07 12.02
C GLU A 219 -2.03 10.72 11.94
N ILE A 220 -2.31 9.92 10.93
CA ILE A 220 -1.87 8.53 10.81
C ILE A 220 -1.18 8.29 9.46
N ALA A 221 0.08 7.89 9.51
CA ALA A 221 0.86 7.45 8.35
C ALA A 221 0.89 5.92 8.21
N LEU A 222 1.17 5.44 7.01
CA LEU A 222 1.50 4.06 6.68
C LEU A 222 3.02 3.94 6.62
N VAL A 223 3.56 2.99 7.37
CA VAL A 223 4.97 2.62 7.33
C VAL A 223 5.07 1.23 6.70
N PRO A 224 5.56 1.13 5.45
CA PRO A 224 5.80 -0.15 4.80
C PRO A 224 6.69 -1.07 5.64
N TRP A 225 6.49 -2.38 5.52
CA TRP A 225 7.36 -3.38 6.13
C TRP A 225 8.83 -3.19 5.75
N GLU A 226 9.12 -2.85 4.49
CA GLU A 226 10.49 -2.58 4.02
C GLU A 226 11.17 -1.46 4.84
N ASP A 227 10.45 -0.38 5.15
CA ASP A 227 10.98 0.70 5.98
C ASP A 227 11.22 0.23 7.44
N PHE A 228 10.35 -0.65 7.94
CA PHE A 228 10.48 -1.26 9.25
C PHE A 228 11.64 -2.27 9.34
N GLN A 229 11.92 -3.01 8.27
CA GLN A 229 13.07 -3.92 8.19
C GLN A 229 14.39 -3.14 8.27
N VAL A 230 14.48 -2.01 7.58
CA VAL A 230 15.64 -1.11 7.68
C VAL A 230 15.82 -0.64 9.13
N TYR A 231 14.73 -0.21 9.79
CA TYR A 231 14.78 0.14 11.21
C TYR A 231 15.25 -1.02 12.09
N CYS A 232 14.72 -2.23 11.91
CA CYS A 232 15.12 -3.37 12.72
C CYS A 232 16.60 -3.73 12.53
N SER A 233 17.08 -3.69 11.28
CA SER A 233 18.47 -3.98 10.92
C SER A 233 19.46 -3.02 11.60
N TYR A 234 19.19 -1.70 11.57
CA TYR A 234 20.06 -0.72 12.23
C TYR A 234 19.98 -0.72 13.77
N HIS A 235 19.06 -1.50 14.34
CA HIS A 235 18.84 -1.61 15.79
C HIS A 235 19.15 -3.00 16.34
N ASP A 236 19.73 -3.89 15.53
CA ASP A 236 20.01 -5.29 15.88
C ASP A 236 18.77 -6.03 16.42
N LYS A 237 17.60 -5.79 15.81
CA LYS A 237 16.32 -6.42 16.15
C LYS A 237 15.88 -7.38 15.06
N ASN A 238 15.24 -8.47 15.45
CA ASN A 238 14.52 -9.35 14.53
C ASN A 238 13.13 -8.75 14.24
N GLU A 239 12.84 -8.48 12.98
CA GLU A 239 11.60 -7.84 12.54
C GLU A 239 10.36 -8.69 12.83
N TYR A 240 10.48 -10.02 12.73
CA TYR A 240 9.38 -10.96 12.96
C TYR A 240 9.01 -11.03 14.45
N ASP A 241 10.00 -11.08 15.33
CA ASP A 241 9.76 -11.01 16.78
C ASP A 241 9.15 -9.68 17.18
N MET A 242 9.58 -8.58 16.56
CA MET A 242 9.02 -7.26 16.81
C MET A 242 7.56 -7.15 16.35
N VAL A 243 7.20 -7.61 15.15
CA VAL A 243 5.80 -7.57 14.68
C VAL A 243 4.91 -8.48 15.50
N LYS A 244 5.37 -9.67 15.90
CA LYS A 244 4.64 -10.55 16.81
C LYS A 244 4.43 -9.88 18.17
N GLY A 245 5.44 -9.17 18.69
CA GLY A 245 5.33 -8.40 19.93
C GLY A 245 4.37 -7.21 19.85
N MET A 246 4.21 -6.60 18.67
CA MET A 246 3.36 -5.43 18.46
C MET A 246 1.91 -5.79 18.09
N ASP A 247 1.71 -6.75 17.20
CA ASP A 247 0.41 -7.12 16.65
C ASP A 247 0.38 -8.57 16.10
N ALA A 248 0.69 -9.55 16.96
CA ALA A 248 0.64 -10.97 16.61
C ALA A 248 -0.68 -11.38 15.95
N ALA A 249 -1.81 -10.87 16.45
CA ALA A 249 -3.12 -11.27 15.97
C ALA A 249 -3.32 -10.93 14.48
N ASN A 250 -2.99 -9.71 14.06
CA ASN A 250 -3.12 -9.35 12.65
C ASN A 250 -2.00 -9.94 11.79
N TYR A 251 -0.81 -10.16 12.35
CA TYR A 251 0.27 -10.86 11.65
C TYR A 251 -0.12 -12.30 11.28
N TYR A 252 -0.66 -13.07 12.22
CA TYR A 252 -1.10 -14.44 11.93
C TYR A 252 -2.36 -14.48 11.04
N LYS A 253 -3.29 -13.53 11.18
CA LYS A 253 -4.42 -13.41 10.25
C LYS A 253 -3.96 -13.12 8.81
N MET A 254 -2.88 -12.38 8.61
CA MET A 254 -2.29 -12.15 7.29
C MET A 254 -1.85 -13.46 6.64
N GLN A 255 -1.15 -14.34 7.39
CA GLN A 255 -0.72 -15.65 6.88
C GLN A 255 -1.92 -16.50 6.42
N ILE A 256 -2.99 -16.53 7.24
CA ILE A 256 -4.24 -17.23 6.90
C ILE A 256 -4.88 -16.63 5.65
N ALA A 257 -4.96 -15.30 5.57
CA ALA A 257 -5.53 -14.60 4.44
C ALA A 257 -4.78 -14.87 3.14
N ASP A 258 -3.44 -14.74 3.15
CA ASP A 258 -2.62 -14.95 1.97
C ASP A 258 -2.67 -16.40 1.50
N TYR A 259 -2.70 -17.38 2.42
CA TYR A 259 -2.92 -18.76 2.04
C TYR A 259 -4.30 -18.97 1.43
N VAL A 260 -5.39 -18.60 2.12
CA VAL A 260 -6.76 -18.80 1.62
C VAL A 260 -6.96 -18.17 0.25
N LEU A 261 -6.47 -16.95 0.06
CA LEU A 261 -6.53 -16.24 -1.21
C LEU A 261 -5.55 -16.79 -2.25
N GLY A 262 -4.50 -17.52 -1.86
CA GLY A 262 -3.39 -17.89 -2.74
C GLY A 262 -2.73 -16.64 -3.30
N ASN A 263 -2.36 -15.73 -2.40
CA ASN A 263 -1.73 -14.45 -2.75
C ASN A 263 -0.24 -14.63 -2.98
N GLU A 264 0.21 -14.38 -4.21
CA GLU A 264 1.60 -14.56 -4.61
C GLU A 264 2.46 -13.32 -4.39
N ASP A 265 1.90 -12.21 -3.91
CA ASP A 265 2.59 -10.91 -3.91
C ASP A 265 2.38 -10.09 -2.63
N ARG A 266 2.52 -10.73 -1.46
CA ARG A 266 2.61 -10.02 -0.17
C ARG A 266 4.02 -9.51 0.09
N HIS A 267 4.54 -8.67 -0.82
CA HIS A 267 5.83 -8.03 -0.61
C HIS A 267 5.73 -6.89 0.42
N GLY A 268 6.89 -6.37 0.87
CA GLY A 268 6.97 -5.47 2.02
C GLY A 268 6.43 -4.05 1.82
N ALA A 269 5.87 -3.72 0.66
CA ALA A 269 5.07 -2.50 0.47
C ALA A 269 3.55 -2.74 0.56
N ASN A 270 3.10 -4.00 0.61
CA ASN A 270 1.68 -4.38 0.68
C ASN A 270 1.19 -4.67 2.11
N PHE A 271 2.06 -4.55 3.12
CA PHE A 271 1.73 -4.60 4.53
C PHE A 271 2.75 -3.81 5.37
N GLY A 272 2.39 -3.49 6.60
CA GLY A 272 3.19 -2.64 7.46
C GLY A 272 2.37 -2.06 8.61
N PHE A 273 2.89 -1.01 9.22
CA PHE A 273 2.35 -0.44 10.45
C PHE A 273 1.68 0.91 10.22
N PHE A 274 0.70 1.22 11.05
CA PHE A 274 0.32 2.61 11.25
C PHE A 274 1.39 3.33 12.09
N MET A 275 1.58 4.62 11.83
CA MET A 275 2.39 5.50 12.67
C MET A 275 1.62 6.77 13.01
N ASN A 276 1.66 7.16 14.28
CA ASN A 276 1.08 8.42 14.72
C ASN A 276 2.01 9.59 14.35
N ASN A 277 1.59 10.47 13.44
CA ASN A 277 2.42 11.58 12.94
C ASN A 277 2.78 12.62 14.00
N LYS A 278 2.06 12.69 15.13
CA LYS A 278 2.37 13.64 16.21
C LYS A 278 3.52 13.16 17.09
N SER A 279 3.56 11.85 17.36
CA SER A 279 4.53 11.24 18.28
C SER A 279 5.65 10.48 17.59
N GLY A 280 5.47 10.12 16.32
CA GLY A 280 6.36 9.22 15.58
C GLY A 280 6.21 7.74 15.98
N GLN A 281 5.36 7.40 16.96
CA GLN A 281 5.23 6.03 17.45
C GLN A 281 4.54 5.12 16.42
N LEU A 282 5.14 3.95 16.19
CA LEU A 282 4.49 2.85 15.48
C LEU A 282 3.33 2.30 16.31
N MET A 283 2.27 1.91 15.63
CA MET A 283 1.06 1.31 16.17
C MET A 283 0.95 -0.14 15.69
N GLY A 284 -0.27 -0.71 15.65
CA GLY A 284 -0.52 -2.02 15.05
C GLY A 284 -0.39 -2.04 13.53
N LEU A 285 -0.52 -3.23 12.96
CA LEU A 285 -0.53 -3.41 11.51
C LEU A 285 -1.75 -2.71 10.90
N TYR A 286 -1.57 -2.09 9.74
CA TYR A 286 -2.72 -1.57 9.00
C TYR A 286 -3.50 -2.71 8.33
N PRO A 287 -4.80 -2.51 7.99
CA PRO A 287 -5.61 -3.54 7.33
C PRO A 287 -4.99 -4.02 6.01
N LEU A 288 -5.08 -5.31 5.73
CA LEU A 288 -4.53 -5.90 4.50
C LEU A 288 -5.07 -5.20 3.24
N MET A 289 -4.21 -4.99 2.26
CA MET A 289 -4.56 -4.31 1.01
C MET A 289 -3.84 -4.94 -0.18
N ASP A 290 -4.18 -4.51 -1.39
CA ASP A 290 -3.52 -4.93 -2.63
C ASP A 290 -3.53 -6.45 -2.86
N HIS A 291 -4.68 -6.98 -3.32
CA HIS A 291 -4.90 -8.41 -3.57
C HIS A 291 -5.06 -8.72 -5.06
N ASP A 292 -4.48 -7.92 -5.96
CA ASP A 292 -4.56 -8.14 -7.41
C ASP A 292 -3.78 -9.38 -7.89
N HIS A 293 -2.78 -9.82 -7.11
CA HIS A 293 -2.06 -11.07 -7.31
C HIS A 293 -2.63 -12.26 -6.47
N ALA A 294 -3.86 -12.13 -5.99
CA ALA A 294 -4.59 -13.25 -5.39
C ALA A 294 -5.14 -14.24 -6.43
N PHE A 295 -5.62 -15.37 -5.89
CA PHE A 295 -6.30 -16.47 -6.57
C PHE A 295 -5.42 -17.30 -7.48
N SER A 296 -4.15 -17.48 -7.11
CA SER A 296 -3.30 -18.49 -7.74
C SER A 296 -3.85 -19.90 -7.51
N GLU A 297 -3.75 -20.72 -8.55
CA GLU A 297 -4.08 -22.15 -8.50
C GLU A 297 -2.90 -22.99 -7.98
N ASP A 298 -1.71 -22.40 -7.88
CA ASP A 298 -0.53 -23.10 -7.40
C ASP A 298 -0.63 -23.42 -5.91
N LYS A 299 -0.07 -24.57 -5.55
CA LYS A 299 -0.07 -25.05 -4.15
C LYS A 299 1.20 -24.65 -3.41
N ASP A 300 2.32 -24.67 -4.13
CA ASP A 300 3.66 -24.47 -3.58
C ASP A 300 4.07 -22.99 -3.74
N ILE A 301 3.27 -22.11 -3.14
CA ILE A 301 3.53 -20.66 -3.14
C ILE A 301 4.43 -20.34 -1.93
N PRO A 302 5.65 -19.77 -2.14
CA PRO A 302 6.49 -19.32 -1.04
C PRO A 302 5.84 -18.19 -0.23
N SER A 303 5.97 -18.24 1.09
CA SER A 303 5.60 -17.12 1.94
C SER A 303 6.65 -16.00 1.85
N GLN A 304 6.20 -14.76 1.70
CA GLN A 304 7.05 -13.56 1.70
C GLN A 304 7.06 -12.84 3.05
N THR A 305 6.29 -13.34 4.00
CA THR A 305 6.02 -12.69 5.28
C THR A 305 6.45 -13.53 6.47
N SER A 306 7.21 -14.58 6.23
CA SER A 306 7.69 -15.51 7.25
C SER A 306 9.21 -15.41 7.39
N GLU A 307 9.72 -15.69 8.60
CA GLU A 307 11.15 -15.66 8.88
C GLU A 307 11.89 -16.82 8.21
N GLN A 308 11.24 -17.98 8.15
CA GLN A 308 11.79 -19.20 7.56
C GLN A 308 11.38 -19.31 6.09
N ASP A 309 12.21 -20.01 5.31
CA ASP A 309 11.88 -20.41 3.95
C ASP A 309 10.75 -21.46 3.99
N GLU A 310 9.51 -20.99 3.91
CA GLU A 310 8.32 -21.84 3.98
C GLU A 310 7.25 -21.46 2.96
N LEU A 311 6.29 -22.36 2.75
CA LEU A 311 5.13 -22.13 1.88
C LEU A 311 4.02 -21.40 2.65
N LEU A 312 3.14 -20.70 1.92
CA LEU A 312 1.93 -20.09 2.51
C LEU A 312 1.11 -21.09 3.33
N GLN A 313 1.04 -22.35 2.89
CA GLN A 313 0.35 -23.41 3.62
C GLN A 313 0.95 -23.65 5.00
N GLN A 314 2.29 -23.71 5.09
CA GLN A 314 3.00 -23.98 6.34
C GLN A 314 2.84 -22.81 7.31
N ALA A 315 3.01 -21.58 6.81
CA ALA A 315 2.77 -20.36 7.59
C ALA A 315 1.32 -20.29 8.12
N ALA A 316 0.33 -20.62 7.29
CA ALA A 316 -1.08 -20.65 7.70
C ALA A 316 -1.38 -21.76 8.72
N TYR A 317 -0.71 -22.91 8.63
CA TYR A 317 -0.86 -24.01 9.58
C TYR A 317 -0.31 -23.67 10.96
N GLU A 318 0.74 -22.87 11.05
CA GLU A 318 1.20 -22.28 12.31
C GLU A 318 0.19 -21.24 12.78
N ALA A 319 -0.22 -20.32 11.89
CA ALA A 319 -1.06 -19.19 12.24
C ALA A 319 -2.40 -19.56 12.89
N ILE A 320 -3.07 -20.63 12.42
CA ILE A 320 -4.34 -21.10 13.01
C ILE A 320 -4.23 -21.51 14.49
N ASN A 321 -3.00 -21.72 14.99
CA ASN A 321 -2.75 -22.07 16.39
C ASN A 321 -2.59 -20.85 17.29
N HIS A 322 -2.50 -19.65 16.69
CA HIS A 322 -2.28 -18.38 17.38
C HIS A 322 -3.48 -17.44 17.31
N VAL A 323 -4.40 -17.65 16.36
CA VAL A 323 -5.59 -16.81 16.19
C VAL A 323 -6.84 -17.61 15.84
N GLU A 324 -7.98 -17.19 16.38
CA GLU A 324 -9.27 -17.76 16.02
C GLU A 324 -9.80 -17.13 14.71
N VAL A 325 -10.07 -17.98 13.72
CA VAL A 325 -10.69 -17.61 12.45
C VAL A 325 -11.75 -18.66 12.10
N SER A 326 -12.97 -18.22 11.76
CA SER A 326 -14.00 -19.12 11.27
C SER A 326 -13.99 -19.17 9.74
N PHE A 327 -13.98 -20.40 9.20
CA PHE A 327 -14.06 -20.63 7.76
C PHE A 327 -15.50 -20.90 7.29
N ASP A 328 -16.45 -21.08 8.20
CA ASP A 328 -17.82 -21.55 7.89
C ASP A 328 -18.56 -20.59 6.95
N HIS A 329 -18.36 -19.29 7.12
CA HIS A 329 -18.98 -18.29 6.26
C HIS A 329 -18.45 -18.34 4.84
N VAL A 330 -17.14 -18.56 4.64
CA VAL A 330 -16.56 -18.75 3.30
C VAL A 330 -17.04 -20.07 2.70
N LEU A 331 -17.14 -21.13 3.49
CA LEU A 331 -17.62 -22.44 3.03
C LEU A 331 -19.11 -22.41 2.64
N GLY A 332 -19.90 -21.54 3.28
CA GLY A 332 -21.33 -21.37 3.03
C GLY A 332 -21.69 -20.26 2.04
N MET A 333 -20.75 -19.38 1.66
CA MET A 333 -21.07 -18.26 0.76
C MET A 333 -21.18 -18.70 -0.71
N LYS A 334 -21.92 -17.91 -1.48
CA LYS A 334 -21.97 -18.06 -2.94
C LYS A 334 -20.63 -17.64 -3.56
N LYS A 335 -20.20 -18.37 -4.59
CA LYS A 335 -19.03 -18.02 -5.41
C LYS A 335 -19.10 -16.54 -5.82
N PRO A 336 -18.07 -15.74 -5.56
CA PRO A 336 -17.95 -14.40 -6.11
C PRO A 336 -17.99 -14.40 -7.65
N GLU A 337 -18.67 -13.43 -8.25
CA GLU A 337 -18.90 -13.37 -9.71
C GLU A 337 -17.60 -13.31 -10.51
N ASP A 338 -16.62 -12.55 -10.03
CA ASP A 338 -15.34 -12.30 -10.70
C ASP A 338 -14.32 -13.44 -10.55
N LEU A 339 -14.69 -14.55 -9.89
CA LEU A 339 -13.88 -15.78 -9.82
C LEU A 339 -14.40 -16.86 -10.77
N ASP A 340 -13.48 -17.53 -11.44
CA ASP A 340 -13.82 -18.76 -12.14
C ASP A 340 -14.01 -19.95 -11.17
N ASP A 341 -14.47 -21.09 -11.71
CA ASP A 341 -14.77 -22.26 -10.90
C ASP A 341 -13.53 -22.94 -10.32
N LYS A 342 -12.36 -22.82 -10.96
CA LYS A 342 -11.11 -23.39 -10.46
C LYS A 342 -10.58 -22.57 -9.30
N GLN A 343 -10.51 -21.26 -9.47
CA GLN A 343 -10.11 -20.31 -8.44
C GLN A 343 -10.98 -20.46 -7.19
N TRP A 344 -12.30 -20.52 -7.35
CA TRP A 344 -13.20 -20.69 -6.20
C TRP A 344 -13.05 -22.05 -5.53
N LYS A 345 -12.84 -23.14 -6.30
CA LYS A 345 -12.55 -24.45 -5.73
C LYS A 345 -11.25 -24.46 -4.94
N ALA A 346 -10.22 -23.73 -5.39
CA ALA A 346 -8.96 -23.58 -4.67
C ALA A 346 -9.17 -22.88 -3.31
N VAL A 347 -9.88 -21.74 -3.29
CA VAL A 347 -10.23 -21.04 -2.04
C VAL A 347 -10.97 -21.97 -1.07
N LEU A 348 -12.02 -22.64 -1.54
CA LEU A 348 -12.79 -23.58 -0.70
C LEU A 348 -11.95 -24.76 -0.22
N TRP A 349 -11.03 -25.26 -1.04
CA TRP A 349 -10.12 -26.34 -0.64
C TRP A 349 -9.18 -25.89 0.47
N ARG A 350 -8.55 -24.73 0.34
CA ARG A 350 -7.66 -24.16 1.38
C ARG A 350 -8.42 -23.90 2.68
N CYS A 351 -9.63 -23.35 2.63
CA CYS A 351 -10.49 -23.18 3.81
C CYS A 351 -10.84 -24.52 4.50
N ARG A 352 -11.21 -25.55 3.73
CA ARG A 352 -11.53 -26.89 4.30
C ARG A 352 -10.31 -27.51 4.97
N GLU A 353 -9.15 -27.33 4.36
CA GLU A 353 -7.90 -27.87 4.88
C GLU A 353 -7.55 -27.25 6.24
N LEU A 354 -7.58 -25.91 6.35
CA LEU A 354 -7.38 -25.21 7.62
C LEU A 354 -8.43 -25.60 8.66
N HIS A 355 -9.71 -25.66 8.28
CA HIS A 355 -10.81 -26.05 9.17
C HIS A 355 -10.65 -27.47 9.73
N GLN A 356 -10.25 -28.44 8.89
CA GLN A 356 -9.97 -29.81 9.33
C GLN A 356 -8.81 -29.87 10.32
N LYS A 357 -7.74 -29.11 10.06
CA LYS A 357 -6.57 -29.08 10.94
C LYS A 357 -6.89 -28.49 12.31
N MET A 358 -7.66 -27.41 12.37
CA MET A 358 -8.17 -26.86 13.65
C MET A 358 -8.97 -27.91 14.45
N GLY A 359 -9.82 -28.70 13.77
CA GLY A 359 -10.61 -29.75 14.41
C GLY A 359 -9.78 -30.93 14.96
N MET A 360 -8.68 -31.29 14.32
CA MET A 360 -7.77 -32.34 14.81
C MET A 360 -7.00 -31.90 16.06
N GLU A 361 -6.59 -30.63 16.12
CA GLU A 361 -5.88 -30.10 17.29
C GLU A 361 -6.77 -30.00 18.53
N HIS A 362 -8.06 -29.68 18.36
CA HIS A 362 -9.03 -29.72 19.46
C HIS A 362 -9.32 -31.13 19.99
N GLN A 363 -9.19 -32.18 19.16
CA GLN A 363 -9.33 -33.57 19.62
C GLN A 363 -8.08 -34.08 20.37
N GLY A 364 -6.89 -33.60 20.03
CA GLY A 364 -5.64 -33.94 20.72
C GLY A 364 -5.52 -33.39 22.15
N VAL A 365 -6.33 -32.39 22.52
CA VAL A 365 -6.34 -31.79 23.87
C VAL A 365 -7.30 -32.51 24.83
N ILE A 366 -8.21 -33.36 24.31
CA ILE A 366 -9.24 -34.04 25.13
C ILE A 366 -8.75 -35.38 25.71
N GLU A 367 -7.60 -35.92 25.26
CA GLU A 367 -7.02 -37.16 25.79
C GLU A 367 -5.90 -36.91 26.83
N ILE A 368 -6.16 -36.10 27.86
CA ILE A 368 -5.41 -36.21 29.13
C ILE A 368 -6.35 -35.92 30.30
N HIS A 369 -7.07 -36.94 30.76
CA HIS A 369 -7.42 -37.12 32.18
C HIS A 369 -7.77 -38.57 32.51
#